data_AF-A0A662PMA6-F1
#
_entry.id   AF-A0A662PMA6-F1
#
_cell.length_a   1.000
_cell.length_b   1.000
_cell.length_c   1.000
_cell.angle_alpha   90.00
_cell.angle_beta   90.00
_cell.angle_gamma   90.00
#
_symmetry.space_group_name_H-M   'P 1'
#
loop_
_entity.id
_entity.type
_entity.pdbx_description
1 polymer ?
#
loop_
_entity_poly.entity_id
_entity_poly.type
_entity_poly.pdbx_seq_one_letter_code
_entity_poly.pdbx_strand_id
1 'polypeptide(L)'
;MLGGYMGKILWVNLTTGTISIEPINEEIARKYIGGKGYAVKILYNIAKSYEERGIDLRDLNPLGPENILIFATGPATGFPEVPSSGRYHIMALKAPLTGSIGSGNSGGEWGPFLKFAGYDMVVIQGASNTPVYLSITDGKVELRDASHVWGMNTFDTCRTLKREVGGKNVSVLCIGPAGENLVYFAPVINDEHRAGGRGGLGAVMGSKKLKAVVVSGTQKPQAANPEKLREVRKKLLEKIKTNPVTGDSLPKLGTSVLVRVINGAGILPYKNWQTGVNPDAEKISGEILAEKYLIRRRPCWGCPIGCGRVTRVEKGAFQVLYSEGPEYESIWALGSCTGVSDLEAVIKANHYCDELGLGPINMGSTIACAMELVEKGSIPEETLQGLDLRFGNAAALVEAIWRTAYKVGFGKYLALGSKRLAEIFGRPELSMSVKGLEMPAYDPRG
;
A
#
# COMPACT_ATOMS: atom_id res chain seq x y z
N MET A 1 -24.84 -22.53 2.98
CA MET A 1 -23.84 -21.48 3.23
C MET A 1 -23.19 -21.12 1.90
N LEU A 2 -23.07 -19.83 1.57
CA LEU A 2 -22.34 -19.40 0.37
C LEU A 2 -20.90 -19.94 0.43
N GLY A 3 -20.50 -20.73 -0.56
CA GLY A 3 -19.13 -21.25 -0.63
C GLY A 3 -18.11 -20.12 -0.64
N GLY A 4 -17.02 -20.33 0.07
CA GLY A 4 -15.85 -19.47 0.11
C GLY A 4 -15.86 -18.32 1.11
N TYR A 5 -16.96 -18.09 1.83
CA TYR A 5 -17.00 -17.15 2.97
C TYR A 5 -16.69 -17.87 4.29
N MET A 6 -16.14 -17.16 5.27
CA MET A 6 -16.07 -17.65 6.66
C MET A 6 -17.37 -17.33 7.42
N GLY A 7 -18.17 -16.40 6.90
CA GLY A 7 -19.47 -16.01 7.42
C GLY A 7 -19.43 -14.95 8.51
N LYS A 8 -18.26 -14.31 8.78
CA LYS A 8 -18.08 -13.43 9.95
C LYS A 8 -17.44 -12.08 9.59
N ILE A 9 -18.04 -11.02 10.10
CA ILE A 9 -17.53 -9.64 10.11
C ILE A 9 -17.16 -9.29 11.54
N LEU A 10 -15.92 -8.92 11.78
CA LEU A 10 -15.46 -8.44 13.07
C LEU A 10 -15.62 -6.91 13.16
N TRP A 11 -16.38 -6.42 14.12
CA TRP A 11 -16.51 -5.00 14.42
C TRP A 11 -15.71 -4.65 15.67
N VAL A 12 -14.86 -3.64 15.57
CA VAL A 12 -13.98 -3.20 16.66
C VAL A 12 -14.14 -1.69 16.84
N ASN A 13 -14.65 -1.28 17.99
CA ASN A 13 -14.69 0.12 18.40
C ASN A 13 -13.52 0.41 19.34
N LEU A 14 -12.53 1.16 18.85
CA LEU A 14 -11.31 1.46 19.59
C LEU A 14 -11.52 2.48 20.72
N THR A 15 -12.61 3.26 20.67
CA THR A 15 -12.94 4.22 21.72
C THR A 15 -13.51 3.52 22.95
N THR A 16 -14.39 2.53 22.75
CA THR A 16 -15.01 1.79 23.86
C THR A 16 -14.28 0.48 24.19
N GLY A 17 -13.37 0.03 23.33
CA GLY A 17 -12.74 -1.29 23.41
C GLY A 17 -13.69 -2.44 23.06
N THR A 18 -14.90 -2.15 22.56
CA THR A 18 -15.91 -3.18 22.28
C THR A 18 -15.57 -3.95 21.01
N ILE A 19 -15.69 -5.27 21.08
CA ILE A 19 -15.51 -6.20 19.98
C ILE A 19 -16.80 -6.99 19.79
N SER A 20 -17.36 -6.99 18.59
CA SER A 20 -18.55 -7.76 18.25
C SER A 20 -18.39 -8.47 16.91
N ILE A 21 -19.15 -9.54 16.72
CA ILE A 21 -19.13 -10.34 15.49
C ILE A 21 -20.52 -10.30 14.88
N GLU A 22 -20.59 -9.92 13.61
CA GLU A 22 -21.81 -9.93 12.82
C GLU A 22 -21.70 -11.02 11.74
N PRO A 23 -22.78 -11.80 11.49
CA PRO A 23 -22.79 -12.72 10.36
C PRO A 23 -22.76 -11.96 9.03
N ILE A 24 -22.13 -12.54 8.02
CA ILE A 24 -22.25 -12.06 6.64
C ILE A 24 -23.72 -12.11 6.22
N ASN A 25 -24.23 -11.01 5.65
CA ASN A 25 -25.55 -10.98 5.01
C ASN A 25 -25.45 -11.61 3.61
N GLU A 26 -26.16 -12.71 3.40
CA GLU A 26 -26.11 -13.47 2.14
C GLU A 26 -26.64 -12.69 0.93
N GLU A 27 -27.65 -11.84 1.09
CA GLU A 27 -28.18 -11.01 0.01
C GLU A 27 -27.14 -9.98 -0.44
N ILE A 28 -26.49 -9.32 0.52
CA ILE A 28 -25.40 -8.37 0.25
C ILE A 28 -24.22 -9.10 -0.38
N ALA A 29 -23.82 -10.26 0.13
CA ALA A 29 -22.73 -11.05 -0.44
C ALA A 29 -23.04 -11.53 -1.87
N ARG A 30 -24.28 -11.88 -2.20
CA ARG A 30 -24.66 -12.24 -3.58
C ARG A 30 -24.61 -11.04 -4.51
N LYS A 31 -25.01 -9.85 -4.04
CA LYS A 31 -25.07 -8.63 -4.86
C LYS A 31 -23.72 -7.93 -5.02
N TYR A 32 -22.89 -7.96 -3.98
CA TYR A 32 -21.64 -7.21 -3.90
C TYR A 32 -20.40 -8.09 -3.76
N ILE A 33 -20.57 -9.42 -3.79
CA ILE A 33 -19.52 -10.43 -3.71
C ILE A 33 -18.80 -10.36 -2.35
N GLY A 34 -17.72 -9.60 -2.27
CA GLY A 34 -16.86 -9.49 -1.10
C GLY A 34 -15.79 -8.44 -1.36
N GLY A 35 -14.75 -8.42 -0.54
CA GLY A 35 -13.65 -7.48 -0.68
C GLY A 35 -14.15 -6.04 -0.79
N LYS A 36 -13.75 -5.35 -1.86
CA LYS A 36 -14.16 -3.97 -2.14
C LYS A 36 -15.68 -3.80 -2.21
N GLY A 37 -16.41 -4.70 -2.88
CA GLY A 37 -17.84 -4.51 -3.12
C GLY A 37 -18.66 -4.48 -1.83
N TYR A 38 -18.48 -5.50 -0.99
CA TYR A 38 -19.14 -5.55 0.32
C TYR A 38 -18.67 -4.39 1.22
N ALA A 39 -17.37 -4.13 1.29
CA ALA A 39 -16.84 -3.04 2.10
C ALA A 39 -17.42 -1.67 1.69
N VAL A 40 -17.57 -1.39 0.39
CA VAL A 40 -18.23 -0.16 -0.11
C VAL A 40 -19.70 -0.12 0.32
N LYS A 41 -20.41 -1.25 0.31
CA LYS A 41 -21.82 -1.28 0.78
C LYS A 41 -21.91 -0.98 2.28
N ILE A 42 -20.99 -1.48 3.10
CA ILE A 42 -20.91 -1.11 4.53
C ILE A 42 -20.66 0.39 4.67
N LEU A 43 -19.65 0.94 3.98
CA LEU A 43 -19.35 2.37 4.02
C LEU A 43 -20.52 3.23 3.55
N TYR A 44 -21.24 2.81 2.50
CA TYR A 44 -22.44 3.50 2.01
C TYR A 44 -23.56 3.54 3.06
N ASN A 45 -23.82 2.42 3.75
CA ASN A 45 -24.82 2.38 4.81
C ASN A 45 -24.43 3.29 5.98
N ILE A 46 -23.14 3.33 6.35
CA ILE A 46 -22.64 4.24 7.38
C ILE A 46 -22.78 5.70 6.94
N ALA A 47 -22.39 6.00 5.70
CA ALA A 47 -22.54 7.32 5.10
C ALA A 47 -24.00 7.80 5.15
N LYS A 48 -24.96 6.94 4.79
CA LYS A 48 -26.40 7.24 4.88
C LYS A 48 -26.86 7.48 6.32
N SER A 49 -26.41 6.67 7.27
CA SER A 49 -26.72 6.87 8.68
C SER A 49 -26.17 8.19 9.23
N TYR A 50 -25.01 8.64 8.73
CA TYR A 50 -24.46 9.96 9.08
C TYR A 50 -25.30 11.11 8.51
N GLU A 51 -25.69 11.02 7.24
CA GLU A 51 -26.58 12.00 6.60
C GLU A 51 -27.94 12.09 7.33
N GLU A 52 -28.54 10.96 7.70
CA GLU A 52 -29.80 10.89 8.47
C GLU A 52 -29.67 11.54 9.85
N ARG A 53 -28.47 11.57 10.43
CA ARG A 53 -28.15 12.25 11.69
C ARG A 53 -27.72 13.71 11.51
N GLY A 54 -27.79 14.26 10.29
CA GLY A 54 -27.43 15.63 9.97
C GLY A 54 -25.92 15.89 9.88
N ILE A 55 -25.09 14.85 9.71
CA ILE A 55 -23.63 14.98 9.55
C ILE A 55 -23.31 15.11 8.05
N ASP A 56 -22.73 16.23 7.64
CA ASP A 56 -22.23 16.42 6.28
C ASP A 56 -20.90 15.68 6.07
N LEU A 57 -20.89 14.71 5.16
CA LEU A 57 -19.69 13.93 4.82
C LEU A 57 -18.56 14.78 4.23
N ARG A 58 -18.87 15.97 3.69
CA ARG A 58 -17.88 16.93 3.18
C ARG A 58 -17.05 17.51 4.32
N ASP A 59 -17.65 17.71 5.48
CA ASP A 59 -17.01 18.29 6.67
C ASP A 59 -16.40 17.23 7.60
N LEU A 60 -16.74 15.94 7.40
CA LEU A 60 -16.14 14.83 8.13
C LEU A 60 -14.61 14.86 8.07
N ASN A 61 -13.95 14.79 9.24
CA ASN A 61 -12.50 14.80 9.30
C ASN A 61 -11.96 13.42 8.87
N PRO A 62 -11.17 13.32 7.79
CA PRO A 62 -10.62 12.03 7.36
C PRO A 62 -9.67 11.40 8.38
N LEU A 63 -9.18 12.14 9.38
CA LEU A 63 -8.35 11.64 10.47
C LEU A 63 -9.10 11.66 11.82
N GLY A 64 -10.43 11.81 11.78
CA GLY A 64 -11.29 11.80 12.95
C GLY A 64 -11.73 10.38 13.38
N PRO A 65 -12.20 10.22 14.63
CA PRO A 65 -12.70 8.94 15.15
C PRO A 65 -13.93 8.42 14.39
N GLU A 66 -14.71 9.31 13.76
CA GLU A 66 -15.89 9.00 12.94
C GLU A 66 -15.55 8.37 11.58
N ASN A 67 -14.32 8.54 11.08
CA ASN A 67 -13.92 7.85 9.86
C ASN A 67 -13.86 6.33 10.12
N ILE A 68 -14.21 5.52 9.11
CA ILE A 68 -14.25 4.07 9.22
C ILE A 68 -13.11 3.48 8.42
N LEU A 69 -12.45 2.45 8.95
CA LEU A 69 -11.43 1.68 8.22
C LEU A 69 -11.88 0.22 8.16
N ILE A 70 -11.89 -0.37 6.96
CA ILE A 70 -12.33 -1.74 6.73
C ILE A 70 -11.23 -2.53 6.03
N PHE A 71 -10.87 -3.67 6.59
CA PHE A 71 -10.07 -4.69 5.92
C PHE A 71 -11.00 -5.79 5.44
N ALA A 72 -11.00 -6.10 4.14
CA ALA A 72 -11.98 -6.99 3.54
C ALA A 72 -11.38 -7.99 2.55
N THR A 73 -11.68 -9.26 2.77
CA THR A 73 -11.30 -10.37 1.89
C THR A 73 -12.43 -10.70 0.91
N GLY A 74 -12.10 -11.36 -0.19
CA GLY A 74 -13.08 -11.88 -1.14
C GLY A 74 -13.39 -13.36 -0.88
N PRO A 75 -14.45 -13.91 -1.51
CA PRO A 75 -14.76 -15.34 -1.42
C PRO A 75 -13.68 -16.25 -2.01
N ALA A 76 -12.84 -15.72 -2.91
CA ALA A 76 -11.69 -16.45 -3.45
C ALA A 76 -10.45 -16.41 -2.54
N THR A 77 -10.39 -15.48 -1.58
CA THR A 77 -9.20 -15.27 -0.75
C THR A 77 -8.93 -16.50 0.12
N GLY A 78 -7.69 -16.97 0.13
CA GLY A 78 -7.29 -18.14 0.93
C GLY A 78 -7.67 -19.50 0.33
N PHE A 79 -8.16 -19.57 -0.91
CA PHE A 79 -8.32 -20.85 -1.63
C PHE A 79 -7.06 -21.25 -2.39
N PRO A 80 -6.41 -22.37 -2.06
CA PRO A 80 -5.22 -22.81 -2.78
C PRO A 80 -5.53 -23.25 -4.22
N GLU A 81 -6.78 -23.63 -4.51
CA GLU A 81 -7.22 -24.00 -5.85
C GLU A 81 -7.49 -22.79 -6.76
N VAL A 82 -7.61 -21.58 -6.22
CA VAL A 82 -7.80 -20.36 -7.01
C VAL A 82 -6.43 -19.68 -7.20
N PRO A 83 -5.93 -19.56 -8.45
CA PRO A 83 -4.67 -18.86 -8.69
C PRO A 83 -4.71 -17.41 -8.20
N SER A 84 -3.64 -16.97 -7.52
CA SER A 84 -3.46 -15.60 -7.03
C SER A 84 -4.51 -15.13 -6.00
N SER A 85 -4.98 -16.05 -5.18
CA SER A 85 -5.98 -15.84 -4.11
C SER A 85 -5.45 -15.16 -2.82
N GLY A 86 -4.26 -14.56 -2.86
CA GLY A 86 -3.66 -13.87 -1.72
C GLY A 86 -4.13 -12.43 -1.48
N ARG A 87 -5.14 -11.94 -2.22
CA ARG A 87 -5.53 -10.53 -2.22
C ARG A 87 -6.59 -10.18 -1.17
N TYR A 88 -6.51 -8.97 -0.64
CA TYR A 88 -7.53 -8.33 0.19
C TYR A 88 -7.60 -6.82 -0.10
N HIS A 89 -8.67 -6.18 0.35
CA HIS A 89 -8.91 -4.75 0.20
C HIS A 89 -8.86 -4.03 1.53
N ILE A 90 -8.44 -2.77 1.48
CA ILE A 90 -8.48 -1.82 2.59
C ILE A 90 -9.32 -0.66 2.11
N MET A 91 -10.37 -0.31 2.85
CA MET A 91 -11.30 0.75 2.49
C MET A 91 -11.44 1.72 3.64
N ALA A 92 -11.58 3.01 3.34
CA ALA A 92 -11.95 3.99 4.34
C ALA A 92 -13.11 4.84 3.86
N LEU A 93 -13.95 5.31 4.78
CA LEU A 93 -15.06 6.20 4.43
C LEU A 93 -14.53 7.46 3.73
N LYS A 94 -13.41 8.00 4.25
CA LYS A 94 -12.72 9.16 3.68
C LYS A 94 -11.21 8.98 3.71
N ALA A 95 -10.54 9.26 2.60
CA ALA A 95 -9.09 9.28 2.45
C ALA A 95 -8.56 10.70 2.74
N PRO A 96 -7.52 10.86 3.58
CA PRO A 96 -6.98 12.19 3.92
C PRO A 96 -6.38 12.93 2.73
N LEU A 97 -5.75 12.21 1.79
CA LEU A 97 -5.15 12.84 0.61
C LEU A 97 -6.19 13.54 -0.27
N THR A 98 -7.28 12.82 -0.60
CA THR A 98 -8.24 13.20 -1.65
C THR A 98 -9.56 13.76 -1.10
N GLY A 99 -9.86 13.53 0.17
CA GLY A 99 -11.16 13.84 0.77
C GLY A 99 -12.32 12.99 0.25
N SER A 100 -12.04 11.97 -0.59
CA SER A 100 -13.03 11.04 -1.15
C SER A 100 -12.93 9.66 -0.50
N ILE A 101 -13.72 8.67 -0.94
CA ILE A 101 -13.60 7.29 -0.46
C ILE A 101 -12.17 6.75 -0.60
N GLY A 102 -11.65 6.14 0.47
CA GLY A 102 -10.35 5.49 0.47
C GLY A 102 -10.44 4.06 -0.06
N SER A 103 -9.54 3.68 -0.98
CA SER A 103 -9.52 2.33 -1.55
C SER A 103 -8.10 1.87 -1.79
N GLY A 104 -7.78 0.69 -1.26
CA GLY A 104 -6.51 0.02 -1.41
C GLY A 104 -6.68 -1.47 -1.62
N ASN A 105 -5.71 -2.06 -2.29
CA ASN A 105 -5.58 -3.50 -2.46
C ASN A 105 -4.17 -3.90 -2.05
N SER A 106 -4.03 -5.05 -1.39
CA SER A 106 -2.72 -5.63 -1.15
C SER A 106 -2.73 -7.14 -1.38
N GLY A 107 -1.54 -7.66 -1.63
CA GLY A 107 -1.26 -9.09 -1.67
C GLY A 107 -0.58 -9.55 -0.39
N GLY A 108 0.37 -10.47 -0.52
CA GLY A 108 1.04 -11.10 0.62
C GLY A 108 0.25 -12.29 1.16
N GLU A 109 0.30 -12.46 2.48
CA GLU A 109 -0.27 -13.60 3.20
C GLU A 109 -1.37 -13.19 4.19
N TRP A 110 -1.46 -11.89 4.51
CA TRP A 110 -2.38 -11.36 5.52
C TRP A 110 -3.85 -11.67 5.22
N GLY A 111 -4.31 -11.43 3.99
CA GLY A 111 -5.70 -11.69 3.58
C GLY A 111 -6.13 -13.16 3.79
N PRO A 112 -5.37 -14.14 3.25
CA PRO A 112 -5.57 -15.55 3.55
C PRO A 112 -5.55 -15.88 5.04
N PHE A 113 -4.61 -15.31 5.81
CA PHE A 113 -4.52 -15.64 7.23
C PHE A 113 -5.65 -15.05 8.07
N LEU A 114 -6.25 -13.93 7.64
CA LEU A 114 -7.52 -13.47 8.21
C LEU A 114 -8.65 -14.48 7.97
N LYS A 115 -8.74 -15.06 6.77
CA LYS A 115 -9.69 -16.15 6.47
C LYS A 115 -9.44 -17.36 7.34
N PHE A 116 -8.18 -17.75 7.52
CA PHE A 116 -7.81 -18.91 8.33
C PHE A 116 -8.04 -18.69 9.81
N ALA A 117 -8.06 -17.43 10.26
CA ALA A 117 -8.50 -17.03 11.59
C ALA A 117 -10.03 -17.04 11.76
N GLY A 118 -10.79 -17.21 10.66
CA GLY A 118 -12.24 -17.39 10.68
C GLY A 118 -13.06 -16.16 10.30
N TYR A 119 -12.45 -15.12 9.72
CA TYR A 119 -13.13 -13.85 9.43
C TYR A 119 -13.04 -13.47 7.95
N ASP A 120 -14.09 -12.82 7.43
CA ASP A 120 -14.09 -12.26 6.08
C ASP A 120 -13.66 -10.78 6.08
N MET A 121 -14.02 -10.05 7.12
CA MET A 121 -13.80 -8.61 7.23
C MET A 121 -13.52 -8.18 8.67
N VAL A 122 -12.79 -7.08 8.82
CA VAL A 122 -12.58 -6.35 10.06
C VAL A 122 -12.94 -4.89 9.85
N VAL A 123 -13.88 -4.37 10.62
CA VAL A 123 -14.34 -2.97 10.59
C VAL A 123 -13.87 -2.26 11.86
N ILE A 124 -13.09 -1.20 11.68
CA ILE A 124 -12.52 -0.40 12.77
C ILE A 124 -13.27 0.93 12.87
N GLN A 125 -13.74 1.24 14.07
CA GLN A 125 -14.44 2.47 14.44
C GLN A 125 -13.76 3.17 15.61
N GLY A 126 -14.00 4.47 15.77
CA GLY A 126 -13.46 5.24 16.88
C GLY A 126 -11.95 5.40 16.79
N ALA A 127 -11.35 5.78 17.91
CA ALA A 127 -9.91 5.91 18.11
C ALA A 127 -9.56 5.53 19.56
N SER A 128 -8.43 4.85 19.75
CA SER A 128 -7.92 4.48 21.07
C SER A 128 -7.22 5.66 21.76
N ASN A 129 -7.24 5.67 23.09
CA ASN A 129 -6.51 6.66 23.89
C ASN A 129 -4.99 6.41 23.90
N THR A 130 -4.56 5.17 23.75
CA THR A 130 -3.15 4.74 23.67
C THR A 130 -2.89 3.91 22.41
N PRO A 131 -1.64 3.77 21.95
CA PRO A 131 -1.29 2.82 20.89
C PRO A 131 -1.76 1.40 21.21
N VAL A 132 -2.47 0.78 20.28
CA VAL A 132 -2.94 -0.61 20.40
C VAL A 132 -2.68 -1.41 19.13
N TYR A 133 -2.65 -2.73 19.24
CA TYR A 133 -2.75 -3.64 18.10
C TYR A 133 -3.87 -4.65 18.30
N LEU A 134 -4.49 -5.08 17.20
CA LEU A 134 -5.53 -6.10 17.20
C LEU A 134 -4.89 -7.46 16.90
N SER A 135 -5.04 -8.42 17.80
CA SER A 135 -4.63 -9.81 17.60
C SER A 135 -5.84 -10.67 17.26
N ILE A 136 -5.80 -11.37 16.13
CA ILE A 136 -6.84 -12.33 15.71
C ILE A 136 -6.13 -13.68 15.51
N THR A 137 -6.10 -14.49 16.56
CA THR A 137 -5.28 -15.70 16.64
C THR A 137 -6.15 -16.88 17.03
N ASP A 138 -6.25 -17.88 16.16
CA ASP A 138 -7.04 -19.12 16.39
C ASP A 138 -8.49 -18.84 16.82
N GLY A 139 -9.11 -17.81 16.22
CA GLY A 139 -10.48 -17.39 16.50
C GLY A 139 -10.64 -16.49 17.73
N LYS A 140 -9.60 -16.32 18.57
CA LYS A 140 -9.58 -15.37 19.67
C LYS A 140 -9.21 -13.98 19.17
N VAL A 141 -9.99 -12.97 19.59
CA VAL A 141 -9.76 -11.56 19.22
C VAL A 141 -9.45 -10.75 20.47
N GLU A 142 -8.33 -10.03 20.45
CA GLU A 142 -7.89 -9.19 21.57
C GLU A 142 -7.33 -7.86 21.08
N LEU A 143 -7.70 -6.76 21.74
CA LEU A 143 -6.98 -5.50 21.66
C LEU A 143 -5.86 -5.50 22.71
N ARG A 144 -4.63 -5.32 22.26
CA ARG A 144 -3.42 -5.37 23.09
C ARG A 144 -2.68 -4.03 23.03
N ASP A 145 -1.94 -3.71 24.08
CA ASP A 145 -1.07 -2.52 24.09
C ASP A 145 -0.01 -2.63 22.98
N ALA A 146 0.25 -1.51 22.32
CA ALA A 146 1.28 -1.39 21.28
C ALA A 146 2.28 -0.27 21.58
N SER A 147 2.35 0.19 22.83
CA SER A 147 3.21 1.32 23.21
C SER A 147 4.69 1.01 22.98
N HIS A 148 5.09 -0.26 23.14
CA HIS A 148 6.46 -0.73 22.91
C HIS A 148 6.86 -0.85 21.44
N VAL A 149 5.90 -0.93 20.51
CA VAL A 149 6.15 -0.97 19.06
C VAL A 149 5.79 0.33 18.35
N TRP A 150 5.14 1.27 19.03
CA TRP A 150 4.90 2.62 18.50
C TRP A 150 6.23 3.35 18.27
N GLY A 151 6.40 4.00 17.12
CA GLY A 151 7.66 4.59 16.68
C GLY A 151 8.58 3.63 15.92
N MET A 152 8.37 2.31 16.01
CA MET A 152 9.16 1.35 15.22
C MET A 152 8.78 1.42 13.73
N ASN A 153 9.77 1.16 12.88
CA ASN A 153 9.54 0.94 11.45
C ASN A 153 8.66 -0.30 11.21
N THR A 154 8.14 -0.46 9.99
CA THR A 154 7.21 -1.55 9.63
C THR A 154 7.87 -2.93 9.74
N PHE A 155 9.16 -3.04 9.44
CA PHE A 155 9.89 -4.31 9.46
C PHE A 155 10.06 -4.82 10.88
N ASP A 156 10.56 -3.98 11.77
CA ASP A 156 10.76 -4.30 13.18
C ASP A 156 9.44 -4.52 13.90
N THR A 157 8.40 -3.75 13.55
CA THR A 157 7.02 -4.01 14.03
C THR A 157 6.56 -5.41 13.63
N CYS A 158 6.71 -5.78 12.35
CA CYS A 158 6.29 -7.09 11.86
C CYS A 158 7.05 -8.22 12.56
N ARG A 159 8.38 -8.10 12.68
CA ARG A 159 9.22 -9.13 13.32
C ARG A 159 8.93 -9.27 14.81
N THR A 160 8.76 -8.15 15.51
CA THR A 160 8.47 -8.12 16.94
C THR A 160 7.12 -8.78 17.22
N LEU A 161 6.05 -8.34 16.55
CA LEU A 161 4.71 -8.87 16.77
C LEU A 161 4.57 -10.33 16.31
N LYS A 162 5.27 -10.76 15.25
CA LYS A 162 5.32 -12.18 14.88
C LYS A 162 5.96 -13.04 15.96
N ARG A 163 7.04 -12.56 16.60
CA ARG A 163 7.71 -13.26 17.70
C ARG A 163 6.84 -13.32 18.95
N GLU A 164 6.17 -12.23 19.30
CA GLU A 164 5.28 -12.14 20.47
C GLU A 164 4.06 -13.05 20.37
N VAL A 165 3.37 -13.03 19.23
CA VAL A 165 2.21 -13.91 19.01
C VAL A 165 2.66 -15.37 18.87
N GLY A 166 3.80 -15.61 18.22
CA GLY A 166 4.34 -16.93 18.04
C GLY A 166 3.46 -17.85 17.18
N GLY A 167 3.91 -19.09 16.99
CA GLY A 167 3.19 -20.10 16.21
C GLY A 167 3.50 -20.07 14.70
N LYS A 168 2.77 -20.91 13.96
CA LYS A 168 2.89 -21.02 12.50
C LYS A 168 1.84 -20.13 11.84
N ASN A 169 2.12 -19.67 10.62
CA ASN A 169 1.17 -18.87 9.80
C ASN A 169 0.73 -17.56 10.46
N VAL A 170 1.67 -16.78 10.97
CA VAL A 170 1.42 -15.43 11.49
C VAL A 170 1.74 -14.39 10.42
N SER A 171 0.79 -13.51 10.12
CA SER A 171 0.99 -12.35 9.26
C SER A 171 0.64 -11.08 10.01
N VAL A 172 1.42 -10.03 9.76
CA VAL A 172 1.28 -8.73 10.42
C VAL A 172 1.04 -7.68 9.35
N LEU A 173 -0.03 -6.93 9.55
CA LEU A 173 -0.35 -5.70 8.84
C LEU A 173 -0.15 -4.56 9.83
N CYS A 174 0.62 -3.53 9.47
CA CYS A 174 0.98 -2.45 10.37
C CYS A 174 1.20 -1.12 9.64
N ILE A 175 1.42 -0.07 10.42
CA ILE A 175 1.89 1.23 9.96
C ILE A 175 3.31 1.49 10.48
N GLY A 176 4.10 2.23 9.70
CA GLY A 176 5.37 2.78 10.16
C GLY A 176 5.23 4.20 10.69
N PRO A 177 6.35 4.88 10.96
CA PRO A 177 6.38 6.28 11.42
C PRO A 177 5.55 7.23 10.55
N ALA A 178 5.49 7.03 9.23
CA ALA A 178 4.69 7.88 8.37
C ALA A 178 3.17 7.78 8.65
N GLY A 179 2.67 6.60 9.01
CA GLY A 179 1.28 6.43 9.42
C GLY A 179 1.01 7.04 10.80
N GLU A 180 1.93 6.85 11.74
CA GLU A 180 1.85 7.43 13.09
C GLU A 180 1.88 8.97 13.07
N ASN A 181 2.71 9.54 12.20
CA ASN A 181 2.83 10.99 11.99
C ASN A 181 1.78 11.55 11.02
N LEU A 182 0.80 10.76 10.59
CA LEU A 182 -0.31 11.19 9.75
C LEU A 182 0.16 11.82 8.43
N VAL A 183 1.10 11.18 7.72
CA VAL A 183 1.47 11.55 6.35
C VAL A 183 0.29 11.23 5.42
N TYR A 184 -0.17 12.20 4.62
CA TYR A 184 -1.48 12.13 3.95
C TYR A 184 -1.61 11.00 2.93
N PHE A 185 -0.50 10.43 2.50
CA PHE A 185 -0.43 9.30 1.58
C PHE A 185 0.23 8.05 2.17
N ALA A 186 0.38 7.96 3.50
CA ALA A 186 0.88 6.75 4.15
C ALA A 186 0.00 5.54 3.82
N PRO A 187 0.52 4.47 3.21
CA PRO A 187 -0.18 3.20 3.06
C PRO A 187 -0.16 2.42 4.37
N VAL A 188 -0.88 1.31 4.36
CA VAL A 188 -0.69 0.24 5.33
C VAL A 188 0.31 -0.77 4.74
N ILE A 189 1.20 -1.34 5.53
CA ILE A 189 2.21 -2.32 5.09
C ILE A 189 1.93 -3.68 5.73
N ASN A 190 1.99 -4.77 4.97
CA ASN A 190 1.97 -6.12 5.53
C ASN A 190 3.21 -6.92 5.15
N ASP A 191 3.66 -7.75 6.08
CA ASP A 191 4.79 -8.68 5.90
C ASP A 191 6.03 -7.99 5.27
N GLU A 192 6.39 -6.85 5.86
CA GLU A 192 7.50 -5.97 5.52
C GLU A 192 7.32 -5.19 4.20
N HIS A 193 6.96 -5.83 3.08
CA HIS A 193 7.06 -5.18 1.76
C HIS A 193 5.76 -5.10 0.94
N ARG A 194 4.61 -5.52 1.50
CA ARG A 194 3.34 -5.49 0.77
C ARG A 194 2.51 -4.29 1.18
N ALA A 195 2.52 -3.27 0.34
CA ALA A 195 1.74 -2.06 0.57
C ALA A 195 0.25 -2.25 0.24
N GLY A 196 -0.61 -1.60 1.03
CA GLY A 196 -2.06 -1.60 0.92
C GLY A 196 -2.59 -0.19 0.75
N GLY A 197 -2.83 0.17 -0.51
CA GLY A 197 -3.57 1.37 -0.90
C GLY A 197 -2.75 2.61 -1.20
N ARG A 198 -3.45 3.57 -1.79
CA ARG A 198 -3.00 4.93 -2.09
C ARG A 198 -4.02 5.89 -1.47
N GLY A 199 -3.59 7.10 -1.11
CA GLY A 199 -4.50 8.10 -0.53
C GLY A 199 -4.59 8.11 0.99
N GLY A 200 -3.67 7.45 1.70
CA GLY A 200 -3.47 7.68 3.14
C GLY A 200 -4.21 6.76 4.10
N LEU A 201 -4.48 5.52 3.72
CA LEU A 201 -5.16 4.55 4.60
C LEU A 201 -4.34 4.22 5.86
N GLY A 202 -3.01 4.30 5.78
CA GLY A 202 -2.11 4.19 6.93
C GLY A 202 -2.20 5.38 7.87
N ALA A 203 -2.44 6.60 7.37
CA ALA A 203 -2.70 7.75 8.21
C ALA A 203 -4.08 7.66 8.91
N VAL A 204 -5.09 7.11 8.23
CA VAL A 204 -6.37 6.79 8.89
C VAL A 204 -6.14 5.80 10.02
N MET A 205 -5.39 4.73 9.78
CA MET A 205 -5.04 3.73 10.79
C MET A 205 -4.26 4.34 11.97
N GLY A 206 -3.28 5.21 11.70
CA GLY A 206 -2.51 5.93 12.71
C GLY A 206 -3.31 6.93 13.53
N SER A 207 -4.26 7.64 12.92
CA SER A 207 -5.17 8.58 13.62
C SER A 207 -6.04 7.89 14.69
N LYS A 208 -6.22 6.57 14.54
CA LYS A 208 -6.97 5.74 15.49
C LYS A 208 -6.09 5.12 16.57
N LYS A 209 -4.79 5.39 16.54
CA LYS A 209 -3.73 4.74 17.35
C LYS A 209 -3.71 3.22 17.22
N LEU A 210 -4.12 2.69 16.08
CA LEU A 210 -4.03 1.27 15.76
C LEU A 210 -2.71 1.00 15.04
N LYS A 211 -1.71 0.45 15.74
CA LYS A 211 -0.38 0.17 15.18
C LYS A 211 -0.39 -0.99 14.19
N ALA A 212 -1.15 -2.04 14.51
CA ALA A 212 -1.13 -3.27 13.71
C ALA A 212 -2.42 -4.09 13.85
N VAL A 213 -2.63 -4.98 12.88
CA VAL A 213 -3.56 -6.12 12.95
C VAL A 213 -2.78 -7.39 12.64
N VAL A 214 -2.63 -8.23 13.66
CA VAL A 214 -1.94 -9.52 13.59
C VAL A 214 -2.97 -10.61 13.40
N VAL A 215 -2.75 -11.46 12.40
CA VAL A 215 -3.65 -12.57 12.08
C VAL A 215 -2.90 -13.89 12.07
N SER A 216 -3.53 -14.92 12.62
CA SER A 216 -3.07 -16.30 12.55
C SER A 216 -4.23 -17.26 12.70
N GLY A 217 -4.18 -18.35 11.93
CA GLY A 217 -5.17 -19.41 12.02
C GLY A 217 -4.91 -20.55 11.04
N THR A 218 -5.71 -21.60 11.19
CA THR A 218 -5.57 -22.86 10.45
C THR A 218 -6.86 -23.32 9.78
N GLN A 219 -7.96 -22.56 9.93
CA GLN A 219 -9.23 -22.87 9.26
C GLN A 219 -9.07 -22.76 7.74
N LYS A 220 -9.95 -23.42 7.00
CA LYS A 220 -9.93 -23.41 5.53
C LYS A 220 -11.30 -23.01 5.01
N PRO A 221 -11.39 -22.02 4.11
CA PRO A 221 -12.66 -21.71 3.47
C PRO A 221 -13.12 -22.91 2.63
N GLN A 222 -14.44 -23.13 2.57
CA GLN A 222 -15.02 -24.31 1.92
C GLN A 222 -15.62 -23.95 0.56
N ALA A 223 -15.23 -24.69 -0.48
CA ALA A 223 -15.80 -24.51 -1.82
C ALA A 223 -17.23 -25.08 -1.87
N ALA A 224 -18.14 -24.38 -2.56
CA ALA A 224 -19.50 -24.91 -2.78
C ALA A 224 -19.51 -26.16 -3.68
N ASN A 225 -18.57 -26.24 -4.62
CA ASN A 225 -18.38 -27.41 -5.50
C ASN A 225 -16.87 -27.65 -5.71
N PRO A 226 -16.23 -28.47 -4.86
CA PRO A 226 -14.80 -28.74 -4.92
C PRO A 226 -14.34 -29.36 -6.25
N GLU A 227 -15.13 -30.29 -6.80
CA GLU A 227 -14.83 -31.01 -8.04
C GLU A 227 -14.77 -30.03 -9.22
N LYS A 228 -15.77 -29.15 -9.32
CA LYS A 228 -15.81 -28.13 -10.37
C LYS A 228 -14.69 -27.12 -10.22
N LEU A 229 -14.36 -26.73 -8.99
CA LEU A 229 -13.25 -25.82 -8.73
C LEU A 229 -11.91 -26.41 -9.19
N ARG A 230 -11.66 -27.71 -8.94
CA ARG A 230 -10.45 -28.41 -9.43
C ARG A 230 -10.38 -28.44 -10.96
N GLU A 231 -11.50 -28.70 -11.64
CA GLU A 231 -11.58 -28.67 -13.10
C GLU A 231 -11.22 -27.28 -13.65
N VAL A 232 -11.81 -26.23 -13.08
CA VAL A 232 -11.56 -24.83 -13.48
C VAL A 232 -10.12 -24.43 -13.21
N ARG A 233 -9.57 -24.81 -12.05
CA ARG A 233 -8.16 -24.55 -11.69
C ARG A 233 -7.20 -25.03 -12.77
N LYS A 234 -7.37 -26.26 -13.28
CA LYS A 234 -6.49 -26.82 -14.31
C LYS A 234 -6.47 -25.92 -15.56
N LYS A 235 -7.65 -25.46 -16.00
CA LYS A 235 -7.79 -24.57 -17.15
C LYS A 235 -7.15 -23.20 -16.90
N LEU A 236 -7.31 -22.63 -15.70
CA LEU A 236 -6.71 -21.34 -15.34
C LEU A 236 -5.19 -21.40 -15.28
N LEU A 237 -4.63 -22.46 -14.68
CA LEU A 237 -3.17 -22.63 -14.61
C LEU A 237 -2.54 -22.78 -15.99
N GLU A 238 -3.18 -23.51 -16.91
CA GLU A 238 -2.70 -23.64 -18.28
C GLU A 238 -2.70 -22.28 -19.00
N LYS A 239 -3.77 -21.49 -18.86
CA LYS A 239 -3.83 -20.13 -19.41
C LYS A 239 -2.76 -19.20 -18.85
N ILE A 240 -2.52 -19.26 -17.54
CA ILE A 240 -1.47 -18.44 -16.89
C ILE A 240 -0.09 -18.84 -17.40
N LYS A 241 0.18 -20.14 -17.53
CA LYS A 241 1.47 -20.67 -17.96
C LYS A 241 1.79 -20.36 -19.42
N THR A 242 0.79 -20.48 -20.30
CA THR A 242 0.96 -20.30 -21.76
C THR A 242 0.93 -18.84 -22.21
N ASN A 243 0.43 -17.93 -21.37
CA ASN A 243 0.43 -16.51 -21.69
C ASN A 243 1.85 -15.90 -21.56
N PRO A 244 2.37 -15.15 -22.57
CA PRO A 244 3.72 -14.60 -22.53
C PRO A 244 3.99 -13.58 -21.41
N VAL A 245 2.96 -12.92 -20.90
CA VAL A 245 3.10 -11.95 -19.80
C VAL A 245 3.14 -12.68 -18.46
N THR A 246 2.14 -13.52 -18.18
CA THR A 246 2.02 -14.18 -16.87
C THR A 246 2.87 -15.43 -16.72
N GLY A 247 3.25 -16.08 -17.83
CA GLY A 247 4.08 -17.28 -17.86
C GLY A 247 5.57 -17.00 -18.08
N ASP A 248 5.93 -15.81 -18.61
CA ASP A 248 7.32 -15.48 -18.95
C ASP A 248 7.79 -14.12 -18.42
N SER A 249 7.18 -13.02 -18.89
CA SER A 249 7.66 -11.66 -18.61
C SER A 249 7.62 -11.28 -17.13
N LEU A 250 6.46 -11.43 -16.46
CA LEU A 250 6.30 -11.13 -15.04
C LEU A 250 7.14 -12.05 -14.14
N PRO A 251 7.23 -13.37 -14.37
CA PRO A 251 8.15 -14.23 -13.63
C PRO A 251 9.61 -13.79 -13.76
N LYS A 252 10.09 -13.45 -14.97
CA LYS A 252 11.49 -13.07 -15.21
C LYS A 252 11.82 -11.70 -14.63
N LEU A 253 11.04 -10.68 -14.99
CA LEU A 253 11.40 -9.28 -14.79
C LEU A 253 10.51 -8.55 -13.78
N GLY A 254 9.51 -9.22 -13.20
CA GLY A 254 8.50 -8.55 -12.38
C GLY A 254 7.68 -7.56 -13.19
N THR A 255 7.04 -6.60 -12.52
CA THR A 255 6.33 -5.52 -13.22
C THR A 255 7.28 -4.57 -13.96
N SER A 256 8.55 -4.50 -13.53
CA SER A 256 9.58 -3.60 -14.09
C SER A 256 9.94 -3.86 -15.56
N VAL A 257 9.43 -4.94 -16.18
CA VAL A 257 9.44 -5.12 -17.64
C VAL A 257 8.84 -3.91 -18.38
N LEU A 258 7.91 -3.19 -17.73
CA LEU A 258 7.23 -2.05 -18.33
C LEU A 258 8.14 -0.82 -18.53
N VAL A 259 9.29 -0.71 -17.86
CA VAL A 259 10.15 0.48 -17.99
C VAL A 259 10.54 0.73 -19.45
N ARG A 260 11.07 -0.30 -20.14
CA ARG A 260 11.45 -0.17 -21.56
C ARG A 260 10.25 -0.04 -22.47
N VAL A 261 9.20 -0.82 -22.22
CA VAL A 261 7.98 -0.83 -23.06
C VAL A 261 7.33 0.54 -23.08
N ILE A 262 7.12 1.15 -21.90
CA ILE A 262 6.46 2.45 -21.77
C ILE A 262 7.37 3.58 -22.25
N ASN A 263 8.69 3.50 -22.02
CA ASN A 263 9.62 4.49 -22.56
C ASN A 263 9.68 4.45 -24.10
N GLY A 264 9.74 3.24 -24.68
CA GLY A 264 9.73 3.05 -26.14
C GLY A 264 8.44 3.50 -26.81
N ALA A 265 7.32 3.46 -26.07
CA ALA A 265 6.05 4.03 -26.50
C ALA A 265 5.97 5.56 -26.36
N GLY A 266 6.98 6.21 -25.78
CA GLY A 266 7.02 7.67 -25.61
C GLY A 266 6.11 8.22 -24.51
N ILE A 267 5.70 7.37 -23.57
CA ILE A 267 4.71 7.70 -22.53
C ILE A 267 5.20 7.35 -21.10
N LEU A 268 6.53 7.32 -20.87
CA LEU A 268 7.14 7.18 -19.53
C LEU A 268 7.42 8.58 -18.96
N PRO A 269 6.61 9.09 -18.01
CA PRO A 269 6.77 10.47 -17.55
C PRO A 269 8.14 10.70 -16.90
N TYR A 270 8.82 11.75 -17.35
CA TYR A 270 10.18 12.11 -16.92
C TYR A 270 10.20 13.54 -16.36
N LYS A 271 10.89 13.73 -15.23
CA LYS A 271 11.02 15.02 -14.51
C LYS A 271 9.69 15.75 -14.33
N ASN A 272 8.85 15.24 -13.44
CA ASN A 272 7.50 15.74 -13.19
C ASN A 272 6.64 15.94 -14.46
N TRP A 273 6.70 14.97 -15.39
CA TRP A 273 5.88 14.94 -16.61
C TRP A 273 6.19 16.01 -17.66
N GLN A 274 7.37 16.62 -17.59
CA GLN A 274 7.85 17.57 -18.61
C GLN A 274 7.97 16.90 -20.00
N THR A 275 8.29 15.60 -20.05
CA THR A 275 8.29 14.79 -21.27
C THR A 275 7.95 13.32 -20.97
N GLY A 276 7.56 12.55 -21.99
CA GLY A 276 7.23 11.13 -21.90
C GLY A 276 8.40 10.18 -22.21
N VAL A 277 9.63 10.70 -22.36
CA VAL A 277 10.82 9.89 -22.65
C VAL A 277 11.92 10.20 -21.66
N ASN A 278 12.39 9.17 -20.95
CA ASN A 278 13.60 9.21 -20.15
C ASN A 278 14.78 8.65 -20.99
N PRO A 279 15.79 9.48 -21.33
CA PRO A 279 16.95 9.01 -22.11
C PRO A 279 17.78 7.96 -21.36
N ASP A 280 17.67 7.92 -20.03
CA ASP A 280 18.38 7.00 -19.14
C ASP A 280 17.50 5.83 -18.65
N ALA A 281 16.30 5.61 -19.22
CA ALA A 281 15.35 4.59 -18.74
C ALA A 281 15.96 3.18 -18.64
N GLU A 282 16.89 2.87 -19.53
CA GLU A 282 17.64 1.60 -19.56
C GLU A 282 18.35 1.31 -18.23
N LYS A 283 18.96 2.33 -17.62
CA LYS A 283 19.77 2.20 -16.39
C LYS A 283 18.96 1.73 -15.19
N ILE A 284 17.66 2.02 -15.19
CA ILE A 284 16.72 1.67 -14.13
C ILE A 284 15.70 0.60 -14.56
N SER A 285 15.96 -0.09 -15.68
CA SER A 285 15.04 -1.07 -16.25
C SER A 285 14.93 -2.37 -15.43
N GLY A 286 13.85 -3.14 -15.66
CA GLY A 286 13.65 -4.43 -15.00
C GLY A 286 14.70 -5.48 -15.37
N GLU A 287 15.29 -5.36 -16.55
CA GLU A 287 16.39 -6.20 -17.02
C GLU A 287 17.67 -5.94 -16.24
N ILE A 288 18.05 -4.66 -16.04
CA ILE A 288 19.21 -4.31 -15.22
C ILE A 288 18.99 -4.71 -13.75
N LEU A 289 17.76 -4.53 -13.23
CA LEU A 289 17.38 -5.01 -11.91
C LEU A 289 17.57 -6.52 -11.79
N ALA A 290 17.09 -7.29 -12.78
CA ALA A 290 17.18 -8.74 -12.79
C ALA A 290 18.63 -9.24 -12.93
N GLU A 291 19.45 -8.58 -13.74
CA GLU A 291 20.85 -8.94 -13.98
C GLU A 291 21.73 -8.67 -12.76
N LYS A 292 21.58 -7.51 -12.12
CA LYS A 292 22.56 -7.02 -11.13
C LYS A 292 22.12 -7.15 -9.67
N TYR A 293 20.82 -7.03 -9.38
CA TYR A 293 20.35 -6.81 -8.01
C TYR A 293 19.36 -7.87 -7.52
N LEU A 294 18.82 -8.71 -8.40
CA LEU A 294 17.82 -9.72 -8.06
C LEU A 294 18.45 -10.93 -7.38
N ILE A 295 18.02 -11.22 -6.15
CA ILE A 295 18.37 -12.45 -5.43
C ILE A 295 17.44 -13.58 -5.87
N ARG A 296 16.13 -13.33 -5.80
CA ARG A 296 15.08 -14.33 -6.09
C ARG A 296 13.73 -13.67 -6.31
N ARG A 297 12.74 -14.50 -6.65
CA ARG A 297 11.33 -14.12 -6.80
C ARG A 297 10.58 -14.44 -5.50
N ARG A 298 9.60 -13.62 -5.13
CA ARG A 298 8.65 -13.93 -4.04
C ARG A 298 7.19 -13.81 -4.53
N PRO A 299 6.45 -14.92 -4.65
CA PRO A 299 5.02 -14.88 -4.94
C PRO A 299 4.21 -14.41 -3.73
N CYS A 300 3.05 -13.79 -4.00
CA CYS A 300 1.99 -13.70 -3.00
C CYS A 300 1.38 -15.09 -2.74
N TRP A 301 0.62 -15.23 -1.67
CA TRP A 301 -0.03 -16.50 -1.34
C TRP A 301 -0.89 -17.02 -2.50
N GLY A 302 -0.75 -18.31 -2.83
CA GLY A 302 -1.50 -18.97 -3.90
C GLY A 302 -1.20 -18.51 -5.33
N CYS A 303 -0.17 -17.66 -5.54
CA CYS A 303 0.13 -17.09 -6.86
C CYS A 303 1.15 -17.94 -7.65
N PRO A 304 0.80 -18.46 -8.84
CA PRO A 304 1.73 -19.22 -9.68
C PRO A 304 2.68 -18.34 -10.51
N ILE A 305 2.44 -17.02 -10.59
CA ILE A 305 3.21 -16.09 -11.44
C ILE A 305 4.52 -15.68 -10.77
N GLY A 306 4.46 -15.34 -9.47
CA GLY A 306 5.63 -14.95 -8.69
C GLY A 306 6.35 -13.72 -9.23
N CYS A 307 5.65 -12.58 -9.36
CA CYS A 307 6.20 -11.32 -9.87
C CYS A 307 7.00 -10.49 -8.85
N GLY A 308 6.89 -10.74 -7.54
CA GLY A 308 7.61 -9.97 -6.52
C GLY A 308 9.12 -10.20 -6.63
N ARG A 309 9.91 -9.14 -6.53
CA ARG A 309 11.38 -9.17 -6.63
C ARG A 309 11.97 -9.12 -5.23
N VAL A 310 12.97 -9.94 -4.93
CA VAL A 310 13.81 -9.80 -3.73
C VAL A 310 15.15 -9.27 -4.21
N THR A 311 15.54 -8.07 -3.76
CA THR A 311 16.70 -7.34 -4.27
C THR A 311 17.73 -7.07 -3.18
N ARG A 312 18.97 -6.83 -3.61
CA ARG A 312 20.09 -6.42 -2.76
C ARG A 312 21.03 -5.48 -3.51
N VAL A 313 21.53 -4.48 -2.79
CA VAL A 313 22.67 -3.64 -3.17
C VAL A 313 23.80 -3.94 -2.17
N GLU A 314 24.89 -4.53 -2.65
CA GLU A 314 25.91 -5.15 -1.78
C GLU A 314 26.87 -4.15 -1.12
N LYS A 315 27.10 -2.98 -1.72
CA LYS A 315 28.08 -1.99 -1.26
C LYS A 315 27.69 -0.59 -1.74
N GLY A 316 28.45 0.42 -1.33
CA GLY A 316 28.24 1.80 -1.74
C GLY A 316 27.27 2.56 -0.80
N ALA A 317 27.01 3.83 -1.14
CA ALA A 317 26.23 4.73 -0.30
C ALA A 317 24.75 4.31 -0.14
N PHE A 318 24.23 3.53 -1.08
CA PHE A 318 22.85 3.08 -1.12
C PHE A 318 22.69 1.59 -0.78
N GLN A 319 23.62 1.02 -0.01
CA GLN A 319 23.60 -0.39 0.39
C GLN A 319 22.26 -0.79 1.05
N VAL A 320 21.73 -1.92 0.60
CA VAL A 320 20.54 -2.60 1.14
C VAL A 320 20.75 -4.10 1.01
N LEU A 321 20.96 -4.80 2.13
CA LEU A 321 21.30 -6.22 2.11
C LEU A 321 20.10 -7.13 1.79
N TYR A 322 18.89 -6.64 2.02
CA TYR A 322 17.65 -7.34 1.70
C TYR A 322 16.50 -6.34 1.55
N SER A 323 15.78 -6.41 0.44
CA SER A 323 14.51 -5.71 0.22
C SER A 323 13.62 -6.52 -0.72
N GLU A 324 12.35 -6.14 -0.82
CA GLU A 324 11.54 -6.50 -1.99
C GLU A 324 11.23 -5.29 -2.87
N GLY A 325 10.83 -5.59 -4.11
CA GLY A 325 10.68 -4.61 -5.16
C GLY A 325 12.04 -4.08 -5.64
N PRO A 326 12.08 -2.85 -6.20
CA PRO A 326 10.93 -2.01 -6.52
C PRO A 326 10.02 -2.62 -7.61
N GLU A 327 8.74 -2.31 -7.55
CA GLU A 327 7.81 -2.56 -8.67
C GLU A 327 7.96 -1.45 -9.74
N TYR A 328 7.41 -1.62 -10.94
CA TYR A 328 7.48 -0.65 -12.04
C TYR A 328 7.12 0.77 -11.62
N GLU A 329 5.99 0.94 -10.94
CA GLU A 329 5.51 2.25 -10.48
C GLU A 329 6.47 2.89 -9.47
N SER A 330 7.12 2.09 -8.63
CA SER A 330 8.13 2.59 -7.69
C SER A 330 9.40 3.03 -8.42
N ILE A 331 9.86 2.25 -9.41
CA ILE A 331 11.01 2.61 -10.24
C ILE A 331 10.75 3.92 -10.99
N TRP A 332 9.58 4.05 -11.60
CA TRP A 332 9.20 5.28 -12.28
C TRP A 332 9.16 6.46 -11.31
N ALA A 333 8.41 6.34 -10.21
CA ALA A 333 8.15 7.46 -9.32
C ALA A 333 9.43 7.95 -8.62
N LEU A 334 10.29 7.03 -8.19
CA LEU A 334 11.53 7.35 -7.48
C LEU A 334 12.72 7.55 -8.42
N GLY A 335 12.61 7.16 -9.70
CA GLY A 335 13.64 7.30 -10.72
C GLY A 335 13.25 8.32 -11.79
N SER A 336 12.58 7.87 -12.86
CA SER A 336 12.22 8.72 -14.02
C SER A 336 11.51 10.02 -13.63
N CYS A 337 10.54 9.96 -12.72
CA CYS A 337 9.74 11.11 -12.32
C CYS A 337 10.58 12.18 -11.59
N THR A 338 11.60 11.77 -10.83
CA THR A 338 12.55 12.65 -10.11
C THR A 338 13.84 12.91 -10.89
N GLY A 339 13.96 12.35 -12.09
CA GLY A 339 15.16 12.43 -12.92
C GLY A 339 16.36 11.61 -12.43
N VAL A 340 16.20 10.78 -11.38
CA VAL A 340 17.25 9.93 -10.83
C VAL A 340 17.43 8.68 -11.69
N SER A 341 18.64 8.44 -12.18
CA SER A 341 18.98 7.28 -13.02
C SER A 341 19.90 6.25 -12.33
N ASP A 342 20.19 6.43 -11.04
CA ASP A 342 20.90 5.45 -10.21
C ASP A 342 19.92 4.43 -9.62
N LEU A 343 19.95 3.20 -10.13
CA LEU A 343 19.07 2.13 -9.67
C LEU A 343 19.35 1.69 -8.22
N GLU A 344 20.58 1.84 -7.71
CA GLU A 344 20.89 1.54 -6.30
C GLU A 344 20.15 2.52 -5.38
N ALA A 345 20.17 3.81 -5.73
CA ALA A 345 19.43 4.85 -5.01
C ALA A 345 17.91 4.61 -5.07
N VAL A 346 17.37 4.18 -6.22
CA VAL A 346 15.95 3.83 -6.37
C VAL A 346 15.57 2.62 -5.51
N ILE A 347 16.43 1.59 -5.42
CA ILE A 347 16.21 0.44 -4.54
C ILE A 347 16.22 0.90 -3.07
N LYS A 348 17.18 1.72 -2.66
CA LYS A 348 17.26 2.30 -1.31
C LYS A 348 16.04 3.15 -0.96
N ALA A 349 15.59 3.98 -1.90
CA ALA A 349 14.40 4.81 -1.75
C ALA A 349 13.12 3.96 -1.60
N ASN A 350 12.96 2.90 -2.40
CA ASN A 350 11.84 1.97 -2.25
C ASN A 350 11.89 1.25 -0.89
N HIS A 351 13.08 0.81 -0.47
CA HIS A 351 13.27 0.17 0.84
C HIS A 351 12.82 1.08 1.99
N TYR A 352 13.21 2.36 1.98
CA TYR A 352 12.77 3.33 2.98
C TYR A 352 11.27 3.65 2.88
N CYS A 353 10.69 3.63 1.67
CA CYS A 353 9.24 3.73 1.54
C CYS A 353 8.53 2.58 2.28
N ASP A 354 8.96 1.34 2.08
CA ASP A 354 8.37 0.19 2.78
C ASP A 354 8.63 0.24 4.30
N GLU A 355 9.88 0.47 4.70
CA GLU A 355 10.34 0.50 6.09
C GLU A 355 9.60 1.58 6.90
N LEU A 356 9.49 2.79 6.35
CA LEU A 356 8.89 3.92 7.07
C LEU A 356 7.37 4.04 6.86
N GLY A 357 6.80 3.27 5.92
CA GLY A 357 5.37 3.25 5.62
C GLY A 357 4.90 4.40 4.73
N LEU A 358 5.59 4.65 3.61
CA LEU A 358 5.27 5.65 2.59
C LEU A 358 4.95 4.97 1.24
N GLY A 359 3.99 5.54 0.50
CA GLY A 359 3.63 5.04 -0.83
C GLY A 359 4.63 5.58 -1.87
N PRO A 360 5.39 4.75 -2.59
CA PRO A 360 6.48 5.21 -3.46
C PRO A 360 6.00 6.10 -4.61
N ILE A 361 4.80 5.83 -5.15
CA ILE A 361 4.19 6.68 -6.18
C ILE A 361 3.97 8.10 -5.66
N ASN A 362 3.23 8.24 -4.56
CA ASN A 362 2.88 9.53 -3.99
C ASN A 362 4.14 10.28 -3.51
N MET A 363 5.09 9.54 -2.90
CA MET A 363 6.36 10.10 -2.43
C MET A 363 7.21 10.63 -3.59
N GLY A 364 7.46 9.80 -4.61
CA GLY A 364 8.27 10.17 -5.77
C GLY A 364 7.68 11.32 -6.57
N SER A 365 6.37 11.29 -6.84
CA SER A 365 5.68 12.39 -7.52
C SER A 365 5.63 13.68 -6.69
N THR A 366 5.53 13.60 -5.36
CA THR A 366 5.60 14.79 -4.50
C THR A 366 7.01 15.39 -4.49
N ILE A 367 8.06 14.56 -4.47
CA ILE A 367 9.45 15.01 -4.62
C ILE A 367 9.66 15.63 -6.00
N ALA A 368 9.16 15.01 -7.07
CA ALA A 368 9.28 15.54 -8.42
C ALA A 368 8.63 16.92 -8.56
N CYS A 369 7.44 17.10 -7.98
CA CYS A 369 6.78 18.41 -7.89
C CYS A 369 7.64 19.43 -7.11
N ALA A 370 8.23 19.02 -5.98
CA ALA A 370 9.15 19.86 -5.22
C ALA A 370 10.42 20.24 -6.02
N MET A 371 10.98 19.29 -6.78
CA MET A 371 12.14 19.54 -7.63
C MET A 371 11.82 20.56 -8.73
N GLU A 372 10.63 20.49 -9.33
CA GLU A 372 10.21 21.49 -10.32
C GLU A 372 9.94 22.85 -9.67
N LEU A 373 9.33 22.89 -8.47
CA LEU A 373 9.16 24.13 -7.71
C LEU A 373 10.50 24.82 -7.42
N VAL A 374 11.54 24.05 -7.08
CA VAL A 374 12.91 24.57 -6.91
C VAL A 374 13.47 25.07 -8.25
N GLU A 375 13.32 24.32 -9.33
CA GLU A 375 13.75 24.74 -10.67
C GLU A 375 13.09 26.06 -11.11
N LYS A 376 11.82 26.27 -10.76
CA LYS A 376 11.08 27.53 -11.01
C LYS A 376 11.35 28.63 -9.97
N GLY A 377 12.25 28.42 -9.00
CA GLY A 377 12.58 29.39 -7.95
C GLY A 377 11.41 29.74 -7.02
N SER A 378 10.43 28.83 -6.87
CA SER A 378 9.22 29.07 -6.09
C SER A 378 9.35 28.69 -4.61
N ILE A 379 10.38 27.91 -4.25
CA ILE A 379 10.70 27.57 -2.86
C ILE A 379 11.92 28.38 -2.41
N PRO A 380 11.83 29.20 -1.35
CA PRO A 380 12.99 29.87 -0.79
C PRO A 380 14.03 28.88 -0.26
N GLU A 381 15.33 29.14 -0.50
CA GLU A 381 16.43 28.23 -0.17
C GLU A 381 16.47 27.87 1.32
N GLU A 382 16.21 28.84 2.19
CA GLU A 382 16.14 28.67 3.64
C GLU A 382 15.04 27.68 4.06
N THR A 383 13.99 27.53 3.26
CA THR A 383 12.88 26.60 3.53
C THR A 383 13.31 25.15 3.31
N LEU A 384 14.26 24.90 2.41
CA LEU A 384 14.78 23.56 2.10
C LEU A 384 15.68 23.02 3.21
N GLN A 385 16.27 23.88 4.05
CA GLN A 385 17.14 23.49 5.16
C GLN A 385 18.24 22.49 4.72
N GLY A 386 18.95 22.85 3.66
CA GLY A 386 20.05 22.07 3.09
C GLY A 386 19.62 20.88 2.21
N LEU A 387 18.32 20.64 2.00
CA LEU A 387 17.85 19.58 1.11
C LEU A 387 17.94 20.01 -0.36
N ASP A 388 18.93 19.49 -1.09
CA ASP A 388 19.19 19.82 -2.49
C ASP A 388 18.23 19.10 -3.46
N LEU A 389 17.02 19.65 -3.63
CA LEU A 389 15.98 19.12 -4.51
C LEU A 389 16.17 19.53 -5.98
N ARG A 390 17.38 19.39 -6.53
CA ARG A 390 17.59 19.42 -7.99
C ARG A 390 17.18 18.07 -8.60
N PHE A 391 16.55 18.09 -9.78
CA PHE A 391 16.25 16.87 -10.53
C PHE A 391 17.51 16.01 -10.72
N GLY A 392 17.39 14.71 -10.47
CA GLY A 392 18.48 13.74 -10.57
C GLY A 392 19.37 13.61 -9.34
N ASN A 393 19.14 14.38 -8.26
CA ASN A 393 19.88 14.21 -7.02
C ASN A 393 19.43 12.96 -6.24
N ALA A 394 20.20 11.88 -6.37
CA ALA A 394 19.96 10.59 -5.72
C ALA A 394 20.02 10.65 -4.18
N ALA A 395 20.94 11.43 -3.61
CA ALA A 395 21.07 11.54 -2.15
C ALA A 395 19.88 12.30 -1.55
N ALA A 396 19.47 13.41 -2.19
CA ALA A 396 18.32 14.19 -1.76
C ALA A 396 17.00 13.42 -1.89
N LEU A 397 16.86 12.55 -2.91
CA LEU A 397 15.72 11.64 -3.03
C LEU A 397 15.59 10.75 -1.79
N VAL A 398 16.66 10.05 -1.41
CA VAL A 398 16.65 9.13 -0.26
C VAL A 398 16.45 9.90 1.05
N GLU A 399 17.05 11.08 1.17
CA GLU A 399 16.91 11.92 2.35
C GLU A 399 15.49 12.48 2.54
N ALA A 400 14.85 12.91 1.46
CA ALA A 400 13.50 13.45 1.48
C ALA A 400 12.48 12.45 2.04
N ILE A 401 12.68 11.15 1.84
CA ILE A 401 11.76 10.09 2.28
C ILE A 401 11.70 10.02 3.80
N TRP A 402 12.84 9.92 4.49
CA TRP A 402 12.83 9.85 5.95
C TRP A 402 12.42 11.18 6.59
N ARG A 403 12.84 12.32 6.02
CA ARG A 403 12.38 13.65 6.47
C ARG A 403 10.86 13.74 6.39
N THR A 404 10.25 13.17 5.34
CA THR A 404 8.78 13.13 5.17
C THR A 404 8.10 12.22 6.19
N ALA A 405 8.62 11.00 6.40
CA ALA A 405 8.04 10.05 7.35
C ALA A 405 7.95 10.62 8.78
N TYR A 406 8.96 11.38 9.19
CA TYR A 406 9.03 12.02 10.51
C TYR A 406 8.54 13.48 10.52
N LYS A 407 8.09 14.02 9.37
CA LYS A 407 7.71 15.44 9.19
C LYS A 407 8.77 16.44 9.70
N VAL A 408 10.05 16.12 9.52
CA VAL A 408 11.18 16.97 9.93
C VAL A 408 11.58 17.92 8.81
N GLY A 409 11.82 19.19 9.15
CA GLY A 409 12.25 20.23 8.21
C GLY A 409 11.28 20.36 7.02
N PHE A 410 11.79 20.32 5.80
CA PHE A 410 10.98 20.38 4.58
C PHE A 410 10.01 19.19 4.42
N GLY A 411 10.28 18.07 5.11
CA GLY A 411 9.43 16.87 5.09
C GLY A 411 7.99 17.10 5.55
N LYS A 412 7.74 18.13 6.37
CA LYS A 412 6.38 18.51 6.78
C LYS A 412 5.51 18.97 5.60
N TYR A 413 6.12 19.60 4.59
CA TYR A 413 5.41 20.03 3.36
C TYR A 413 5.22 18.85 2.41
N LEU A 414 6.27 18.04 2.21
CA LEU A 414 6.20 16.82 1.41
C LEU A 414 5.11 15.87 1.94
N ALA A 415 4.91 15.78 3.26
CA ALA A 415 3.93 14.91 3.88
C ALA A 415 2.46 15.22 3.53
N LEU A 416 2.17 16.36 2.90
CA LEU A 416 0.82 16.78 2.51
C LEU A 416 0.40 16.31 1.10
N GLY A 417 1.36 15.78 0.33
CA GLY A 417 1.19 15.42 -1.09
C GLY A 417 1.40 16.60 -2.04
N SER A 418 1.60 16.31 -3.32
CA SER A 418 1.98 17.29 -4.36
C SER A 418 0.98 18.42 -4.49
N LYS A 419 -0.33 18.15 -4.41
CA LYS A 419 -1.37 19.18 -4.57
C LYS A 419 -1.22 20.30 -3.55
N ARG A 420 -1.20 19.94 -2.27
CA ARG A 420 -1.09 20.91 -1.17
C ARG A 420 0.27 21.58 -1.14
N LEU A 421 1.34 20.83 -1.44
CA LEU A 421 2.68 21.37 -1.60
C LEU A 421 2.70 22.49 -2.65
N ALA A 422 2.21 22.20 -3.86
CA ALA A 422 2.17 23.13 -4.97
C ALA A 422 1.30 24.37 -4.68
N GLU A 423 0.14 24.17 -4.02
CA GLU A 423 -0.73 25.26 -3.57
C GLU A 423 -0.03 26.19 -2.55
N ILE A 424 0.70 25.63 -1.57
CA ILE A 424 1.45 26.40 -0.55
C ILE A 424 2.49 27.32 -1.20
N PHE A 425 3.16 26.85 -2.26
CA PHE A 425 4.17 27.61 -2.98
C PHE A 425 3.62 28.36 -4.20
N GLY A 426 2.29 28.53 -4.29
CA GLY A 426 1.64 29.40 -5.29
C GLY A 426 1.69 28.89 -6.74
N ARG A 427 1.89 27.59 -6.94
CA ARG A 427 2.09 26.95 -8.25
C ARG A 427 1.26 25.67 -8.42
N PRO A 428 -0.07 25.70 -8.19
CA PRO A 428 -0.90 24.49 -8.21
C PRO A 428 -0.82 23.71 -9.53
N GLU A 429 -0.48 24.37 -10.63
CA GLU A 429 -0.28 23.77 -11.96
C GLU A 429 0.88 22.76 -12.01
N LEU A 430 1.82 22.79 -11.07
CA LEU A 430 2.95 21.85 -11.01
C LEU A 430 2.61 20.54 -10.29
N SER A 431 1.42 20.42 -9.70
CA SER A 431 0.95 19.15 -9.14
C SER A 431 0.34 18.28 -10.24
N MET A 432 1.04 17.21 -10.60
CA MET A 432 0.55 16.19 -11.53
C MET A 432 -0.42 15.22 -10.82
N SER A 433 -1.60 15.74 -10.44
CA SER A 433 -2.60 15.01 -9.66
C SER A 433 -4.04 15.19 -10.18
N VAL A 434 -4.88 14.19 -9.94
CA VAL A 434 -6.33 14.23 -10.22
C VAL A 434 -7.08 14.00 -8.92
N LYS A 435 -7.97 14.92 -8.54
CA LYS A 435 -8.64 14.93 -7.22
C LYS A 435 -7.64 14.86 -6.04
N GLY A 436 -6.43 15.40 -6.22
CA GLY A 436 -5.36 15.40 -5.23
C GLY A 436 -4.57 14.09 -5.10
N LEU A 437 -4.90 13.05 -5.88
CA LEU A 437 -4.09 11.84 -5.97
C LEU A 437 -3.10 11.96 -7.13
N GLU A 438 -1.81 11.79 -6.86
CA GLU A 438 -0.74 11.82 -7.86
C GLU A 438 -1.01 10.81 -9.00
N MET A 439 -0.71 11.18 -10.24
CA MET A 439 -0.90 10.29 -11.39
C MET A 439 0.11 9.12 -11.38
N PRO A 440 -0.24 7.94 -11.93
CA PRO A 440 0.68 6.79 -12.06
C PRO A 440 1.61 6.92 -13.28
N ALA A 441 2.50 5.96 -13.52
CA ALA A 441 3.60 5.98 -14.49
C ALA A 441 3.21 5.90 -16.00
N TYR A 442 2.19 6.62 -16.45
CA TYR A 442 1.74 6.60 -17.86
C TYR A 442 1.28 7.98 -18.31
N ASP A 443 1.97 8.53 -19.32
CA ASP A 443 1.59 9.81 -19.92
C ASP A 443 0.28 9.69 -20.71
N PRO A 444 -0.81 10.39 -20.35
CA PRO A 444 -2.08 10.28 -21.05
C PRO A 444 -2.09 10.98 -22.42
N ARG A 445 -1.00 11.66 -22.81
CA ARG A 445 -0.89 12.36 -24.11
C ARG A 445 -0.62 11.42 -25.28
N GLY A 446 -0.10 10.21 -25.03
CA GLY A 446 0.05 9.13 -26.01
C GLY A 446 -0.92 8.01 -25.73
#